data_AF-A0A416DTX6-F1
#
_entry.id   AF-A0A416DTX6-F1
#
_cell.length_a   1.000
_cell.length_b   1.000
_cell.length_c   1.000
_cell.angle_alpha   90.00
_cell.angle_beta   90.00
_cell.angle_gamma   90.00
#
_symmetry.space_group_name_H-M   'P 1'
#
loop_
_entity.id
_entity.type
_entity.pdbx_description
1 polymer ?
#
loop_
_entity_poly.entity_id
_entity_poly.type
_entity_poly.pdbx_seq_one_letter_code
_entity_poly.pdbx_strand_id
1 'polypeptide(L)'
;MKEKLNNIPLWFINITSVVSGVITIITSVINFIALYKNRTSFIWLFIIAVISFFILLICQIRKYQKLYLDGLKVASFNYHKLTHDSRDIYFDVMKDHKQNNDPDTKTLTNLYRVYLSSILNYLCNVLETYCNQKVSCCVKIVTEPKDRIEDIYLRTFCRSNNSETTRGKYETDLIKLCENTDFLEIVNPVNGLSMNCFYQQNLLEYDKKLRKEGKYYKNSNPNWQNDYIGTIVVPIQIEQNKLYGSKLKNVYHVIGFLCVDSKSDSAFLDRQAKFYIDIVKSFADIIFMLLSQYQHYLKKIIHNNI
;
A
#
# COMPACT_ATOMS: atom_id res chain seq x y z
N MET A 1 -28.45 20.27 14.23
CA MET A 1 -27.30 21.19 14.01
C MET A 1 -26.01 20.46 13.60
N LYS A 2 -25.65 19.33 14.25
CA LYS A 2 -24.47 18.50 13.86
C LYS A 2 -24.50 17.99 12.41
N GLU A 3 -25.65 17.56 11.88
CA GLU A 3 -25.76 17.06 10.49
C GLU A 3 -25.54 18.15 9.43
N LYS A 4 -26.11 19.36 9.61
CA LYS A 4 -25.96 20.46 8.63
C LYS A 4 -24.52 20.94 8.51
N LEU A 5 -23.72 20.87 9.58
CA LEU A 5 -22.31 21.28 9.59
C LEU A 5 -21.37 20.23 8.97
N ASN A 6 -21.75 18.95 8.97
CA ASN A 6 -20.94 17.88 8.35
C ASN A 6 -21.01 17.87 6.82
N ASN A 7 -21.96 18.60 6.23
CA ASN A 7 -22.14 18.70 4.78
C ASN A 7 -21.44 19.90 4.14
N ILE A 8 -20.64 20.66 4.89
CA ILE A 8 -19.88 21.76 4.31
C ILE A 8 -18.81 21.19 3.35
N PRO A 9 -18.79 21.59 2.07
CA PRO A 9 -17.81 21.11 1.12
C PRO A 9 -16.38 21.46 1.55
N LEU A 10 -15.45 20.52 1.38
CA LEU A 10 -14.04 20.69 1.76
C LEU A 10 -13.39 21.91 1.10
N TRP A 11 -13.77 22.22 -0.14
CA TRP A 11 -13.26 23.39 -0.87
C TRP A 11 -13.67 24.71 -0.21
N PHE A 12 -14.88 24.77 0.37
CA PHE A 12 -15.37 25.96 1.09
C PHE A 12 -14.57 26.20 2.38
N ILE A 13 -14.18 25.14 3.08
CA ILE A 13 -13.31 25.22 4.28
C ILE A 13 -11.90 25.68 3.90
N ASN A 14 -11.38 25.27 2.74
CA ASN A 14 -10.08 25.70 2.26
C ASN A 14 -10.08 27.19 1.87
N ILE A 15 -11.11 27.64 1.13
CA ILE A 15 -11.24 29.05 0.73
C ILE A 15 -11.37 29.94 1.97
N THR A 16 -12.22 29.57 2.93
CA THR A 16 -12.40 30.34 4.18
C THR A 16 -11.12 30.41 5.01
N SER A 17 -10.30 29.35 5.04
CA SER A 17 -9.00 29.35 5.70
C SER A 17 -8.00 30.30 5.02
N VAL A 18 -7.93 30.30 3.68
CA VAL A 18 -7.07 31.20 2.91
C VAL A 18 -7.51 32.65 3.07
N VAL A 19 -8.81 32.92 2.91
CA VAL A 19 -9.39 34.26 3.06
C VAL A 19 -9.14 34.79 4.47
N SER A 20 -9.26 33.97 5.50
CA SER A 20 -8.92 34.43 6.83
C SER A 20 -7.43 34.68 7.03
N GLY A 21 -6.54 33.86 6.47
CA GLY A 21 -5.11 34.12 6.55
C GLY A 21 -4.77 35.51 5.99
N VAL A 22 -5.39 35.85 4.86
CA VAL A 22 -5.30 37.18 4.24
C VAL A 22 -5.88 38.28 5.15
N ILE A 23 -7.10 38.08 5.70
CA ILE A 23 -7.72 39.05 6.62
C ILE A 23 -6.85 39.27 7.85
N THR A 24 -6.32 38.21 8.47
CA THR A 24 -5.46 38.30 9.66
C THR A 24 -4.21 39.14 9.37
N ILE A 25 -3.54 38.93 8.24
CA ILE A 25 -2.39 39.72 7.81
C ILE A 25 -2.78 41.20 7.66
N ILE A 26 -3.89 41.48 6.98
CA ILE A 26 -4.39 42.85 6.76
C ILE A 26 -4.73 43.52 8.10
N THR A 27 -5.44 42.84 9.01
CA THR A 27 -5.76 43.39 10.34
C THR A 27 -4.53 43.63 11.19
N SER A 28 -3.50 42.78 11.11
CA SER A 28 -2.24 42.99 11.83
C SER A 28 -1.51 44.24 11.35
N VAL A 29 -1.46 44.48 10.03
CA VAL A 29 -0.87 45.69 9.44
C VAL A 29 -1.64 46.94 9.85
N ILE A 30 -2.98 46.89 9.78
CA ILE A 30 -3.84 48.02 10.17
C ILE A 30 -3.71 48.33 11.67
N ASN A 31 -3.69 47.30 12.54
CA ASN A 31 -3.53 47.48 13.98
C ASN A 31 -2.15 48.05 14.36
N PHE A 32 -1.09 47.68 13.63
CA PHE A 32 0.24 48.27 13.83
C PHE A 32 0.24 49.78 13.51
N ILE A 33 -0.38 50.19 12.39
CA ILE A 33 -0.54 51.60 12.01
C ILE A 33 -1.43 52.36 13.01
N ALA A 34 -2.41 51.68 13.59
CA ALA A 34 -3.35 52.26 14.54
C ALA A 34 -2.77 52.47 15.94
N LEU A 35 -1.96 51.52 16.43
CA LEU A 35 -1.20 51.67 17.68
C LEU A 35 -0.28 52.89 17.62
N TYR A 36 0.29 53.17 16.45
CA TYR A 36 1.08 54.39 16.22
C TYR A 36 0.24 55.68 16.31
N LYS A 37 -1.08 55.63 16.08
CA LYS A 37 -1.99 56.80 16.07
C LYS A 37 -2.92 56.92 17.29
N ASN A 38 -2.75 56.07 18.31
CA ASN A 38 -3.41 56.12 19.63
C ASN A 38 -4.95 56.30 19.60
N ARG A 39 -5.68 55.46 18.83
CA ARG A 39 -7.16 55.48 18.76
C ARG A 39 -7.81 54.27 19.45
N THR A 40 -8.90 54.51 20.20
CA THR A 40 -9.64 53.51 21.00
C THR A 40 -10.60 52.61 20.20
N SER A 41 -11.00 52.99 18.97
CA SER A 41 -11.89 52.17 18.12
C SER A 41 -11.32 50.82 17.67
N PHE A 42 -10.06 50.51 17.96
CA PHE A 42 -9.36 49.31 17.49
C PHE A 42 -9.55 48.07 18.39
N ILE A 43 -10.04 48.24 19.62
CA ILE A 43 -10.31 47.11 20.54
C ILE A 43 -11.36 46.16 19.94
N TRP A 44 -12.41 46.71 19.32
CA TRP A 44 -13.46 45.89 18.69
C TRP A 44 -12.97 45.10 17.47
N LEU A 45 -12.09 45.69 16.65
CA LEU A 45 -11.48 45.00 15.51
C LEU A 45 -10.60 43.84 15.98
N PHE A 46 -9.84 44.02 17.05
CA PHE A 46 -9.06 42.96 17.67
C PHE A 46 -9.96 41.82 18.19
N ILE A 47 -11.04 42.14 18.90
CA ILE A 47 -12.01 41.13 19.38
C ILE A 47 -12.61 40.33 18.22
N ILE A 48 -13.04 41.00 17.15
CA ILE A 48 -13.58 40.33 15.95
C ILE A 48 -12.55 39.40 15.30
N ALA A 49 -11.30 39.85 15.18
CA ALA A 49 -10.21 39.04 14.62
C ALA A 49 -9.95 37.78 15.45
N VAL A 50 -9.93 37.90 16.79
CA VAL A 50 -9.76 36.78 17.71
C VAL A 50 -10.92 35.78 17.60
N ILE A 51 -12.16 36.27 17.56
CA ILE A 51 -13.35 35.40 17.38
C ILE A 51 -13.27 34.67 16.03
N SER A 52 -12.93 35.38 14.94
CA SER A 52 -12.76 34.78 13.61
C SER A 52 -11.69 33.69 13.62
N PHE A 53 -10.54 33.93 14.24
CA PHE A 53 -9.48 32.94 14.39
C PHE A 53 -9.98 31.66 15.08
N PHE A 54 -10.69 31.78 16.19
CA PHE A 54 -11.25 30.61 16.89
C PHE A 54 -12.29 29.86 16.06
N ILE A 55 -13.16 30.58 15.33
CA ILE A 55 -14.14 29.95 14.43
C ILE A 55 -13.42 29.09 13.38
N LEU A 56 -12.33 29.59 12.79
CA LEU A 56 -11.58 28.86 11.77
C LEU A 56 -10.79 27.70 12.33
N LEU A 57 -10.19 27.88 13.51
CA LEU A 57 -9.52 26.79 14.21
C LEU A 57 -10.50 25.63 14.45
N ILE A 58 -11.73 25.95 14.91
CA ILE A 58 -12.80 24.94 15.09
C ILE A 58 -13.17 24.30 13.74
N CYS A 59 -13.30 25.07 12.66
CA CYS A 59 -13.59 24.53 11.33
C CYS A 59 -12.47 23.61 10.81
N GLN A 60 -11.20 23.97 11.01
CA GLN A 60 -10.06 23.16 10.61
C GLN A 60 -9.99 21.87 11.43
N ILE A 61 -10.14 21.95 12.75
CA ILE A 61 -10.19 20.77 13.63
C ILE A 61 -11.30 19.82 13.16
N ARG A 62 -12.51 20.34 12.87
CA ARG A 62 -13.62 19.52 12.37
C ARG A 62 -13.32 18.89 11.01
N LYS A 63 -12.67 19.62 10.10
CA LYS A 63 -12.23 19.09 8.81
C LYS A 63 -11.26 17.92 9.00
N TYR A 64 -10.22 18.10 9.83
CA TYR A 64 -9.24 17.05 10.09
C TYR A 64 -9.88 15.85 10.80
N GLN A 65 -10.78 16.08 11.75
CA GLN A 65 -11.56 15.02 12.38
C GLN A 65 -12.40 14.24 11.35
N LYS A 66 -13.08 14.94 10.44
CA LYS A 66 -13.86 14.29 9.38
C LYS A 66 -12.98 13.42 8.48
N LEU A 67 -11.88 13.98 7.96
CA LEU A 67 -10.94 13.25 7.11
C LEU A 67 -10.34 12.03 7.83
N TYR A 68 -9.97 12.19 9.10
CA TYR A 68 -9.46 11.10 9.92
C TYR A 68 -10.50 10.00 10.14
N LEU A 69 -11.73 10.35 10.47
CA LEU A 69 -12.83 9.40 10.66
C LEU A 69 -13.21 8.69 9.36
N ASP A 70 -13.21 9.40 8.23
CA ASP A 70 -13.47 8.81 6.92
C ASP A 70 -12.36 7.82 6.55
N GLY A 71 -11.09 8.18 6.78
CA GLY A 71 -9.96 7.27 6.63
C GLY A 71 -10.07 6.02 7.51
N LEU A 72 -10.40 6.18 8.79
CA LEU A 72 -10.63 5.08 9.72
C LEU A 72 -11.76 4.15 9.27
N LYS A 73 -12.88 4.70 8.78
CA LYS A 73 -14.01 3.89 8.28
C LYS A 73 -13.58 3.04 7.09
N VAL A 74 -12.88 3.63 6.12
CA VAL A 74 -12.39 2.89 4.95
C VAL A 74 -11.39 1.82 5.40
N ALA A 75 -10.43 2.15 6.27
CA ALA A 75 -9.48 1.19 6.78
C ALA A 75 -10.16 0.04 7.53
N SER A 76 -11.02 0.34 8.50
CA SER A 76 -11.76 -0.64 9.29
C SER A 76 -12.60 -1.57 8.40
N PHE A 77 -13.32 -1.03 7.43
CA PHE A 77 -14.12 -1.82 6.51
C PHE A 77 -13.26 -2.77 5.67
N ASN A 78 -12.18 -2.28 5.07
CA ASN A 78 -11.31 -3.09 4.22
C ASN A 78 -10.51 -4.13 5.02
N TYR A 79 -10.08 -3.82 6.25
CA TYR A 79 -9.47 -4.82 7.15
C TYR A 79 -10.47 -5.89 7.61
N HIS A 80 -11.71 -5.49 7.87
CA HIS A 80 -12.78 -6.46 8.14
C HIS A 80 -13.00 -7.37 6.92
N LYS A 81 -13.06 -6.82 5.71
CA LYS A 81 -13.20 -7.61 4.48
C LYS A 81 -12.01 -8.53 4.23
N LEU A 82 -10.79 -8.04 4.41
CA LEU A 82 -9.57 -8.85 4.37
C LEU A 82 -9.70 -10.07 5.28
N THR A 83 -10.01 -9.86 6.56
CA THR A 83 -10.09 -10.96 7.54
C THR A 83 -11.27 -11.90 7.28
N HIS A 84 -12.43 -11.35 6.92
CA HIS A 84 -13.64 -12.10 6.59
C HIS A 84 -13.43 -13.02 5.39
N ASP A 85 -13.00 -12.45 4.26
CA ASP A 85 -12.90 -13.20 3.01
C ASP A 85 -11.72 -14.17 3.03
N SER A 86 -10.64 -13.83 3.75
CA SER A 86 -9.51 -14.74 3.99
C SER A 86 -9.93 -15.93 4.85
N ARG A 87 -10.76 -15.72 5.88
CA ARG A 87 -11.32 -16.80 6.70
C ARG A 87 -12.24 -17.69 5.85
N ASP A 88 -13.13 -17.10 5.07
CA ASP A 88 -14.13 -17.84 4.32
C ASP A 88 -13.49 -18.74 3.26
N ILE A 89 -12.59 -18.21 2.40
CA ILE A 89 -11.85 -19.06 1.44
C ILE A 89 -11.07 -20.16 2.16
N TYR A 90 -10.47 -19.86 3.31
CA TYR A 90 -9.67 -20.83 4.04
C TYR A 90 -10.52 -22.02 4.48
N PHE A 91 -11.68 -21.78 5.08
CA PHE A 91 -12.54 -22.85 5.57
C PHE A 91 -13.37 -23.51 4.46
N ASP A 92 -13.74 -22.79 3.40
CA ASP A 92 -14.45 -23.35 2.26
C ASP A 92 -13.60 -24.39 1.54
N VAL A 93 -12.34 -24.09 1.24
CA VAL A 93 -11.41 -25.06 0.61
C VAL A 93 -11.19 -26.28 1.50
N MET A 94 -11.08 -26.10 2.82
CA MET A 94 -10.97 -27.22 3.76
C MET A 94 -12.22 -28.10 3.76
N LYS A 95 -13.40 -27.48 3.72
CA LYS A 95 -14.68 -28.17 3.70
C LYS A 95 -14.85 -28.97 2.41
N ASP A 96 -14.56 -28.37 1.26
CA ASP A 96 -14.67 -29.02 -0.05
C ASP A 96 -13.78 -30.27 -0.11
N HIS A 97 -12.53 -30.17 0.36
CA HIS A 97 -11.64 -31.33 0.47
C HIS A 97 -12.19 -32.42 1.37
N LYS A 98 -12.70 -32.06 2.56
CA LYS A 98 -13.27 -33.04 3.50
C LYS A 98 -14.49 -33.76 2.92
N GLN A 99 -15.23 -33.11 2.04
CA GLN A 99 -16.42 -33.66 1.37
C GLN A 99 -16.08 -34.44 0.09
N ASN A 100 -14.79 -34.64 -0.23
CA ASN A 100 -14.31 -35.21 -1.49
C ASN A 100 -14.80 -34.44 -2.73
N ASN A 101 -15.08 -33.14 -2.57
CA ASN A 101 -15.44 -32.22 -3.64
C ASN A 101 -14.21 -31.39 -4.05
N ASP A 102 -13.03 -32.02 -4.09
CA ASP A 102 -11.80 -31.33 -4.44
C ASP A 102 -11.93 -30.73 -5.85
N PRO A 103 -11.79 -29.39 -5.99
CA PRO A 103 -11.77 -28.79 -7.30
C PRO A 103 -10.55 -29.27 -8.08
N ASP A 104 -10.66 -29.32 -9.41
CA ASP A 104 -9.48 -29.51 -10.25
C ASP A 104 -8.46 -28.36 -10.04
N THR A 105 -7.21 -28.58 -10.48
CA THR A 105 -6.12 -27.62 -10.28
C THR A 105 -6.40 -26.24 -10.88
N LYS A 106 -7.10 -26.17 -12.03
CA LYS A 106 -7.45 -24.92 -12.69
C LYS A 106 -8.53 -24.18 -11.93
N THR A 107 -9.55 -24.90 -11.46
CA THR A 107 -10.65 -24.37 -10.65
C THR A 107 -10.12 -23.82 -9.32
N LEU A 108 -9.27 -24.57 -8.62
CA LEU A 108 -8.61 -24.10 -7.39
C LEU A 108 -7.75 -22.85 -7.65
N THR A 109 -6.94 -22.86 -8.71
CA THR A 109 -6.09 -21.72 -9.07
C THR A 109 -6.93 -20.48 -9.34
N ASN A 110 -8.03 -20.61 -10.07
CA ASN A 110 -8.93 -19.50 -10.38
C ASN A 110 -9.65 -18.98 -9.14
N LEU A 111 -10.08 -19.86 -8.24
CA LEU A 111 -10.67 -19.49 -6.95
C LEU A 111 -9.73 -18.58 -6.16
N TYR A 112 -8.48 -19.02 -5.94
CA TYR A 112 -7.49 -18.23 -5.22
C TYR A 112 -7.14 -16.92 -5.93
N ARG A 113 -7.08 -16.92 -7.27
CA ARG A 113 -6.85 -15.68 -8.03
C ARG A 113 -7.96 -14.65 -7.80
N VAL A 114 -9.22 -15.07 -7.83
CA VAL A 114 -10.37 -14.17 -7.61
C VAL A 114 -10.38 -13.59 -6.20
N TYR A 115 -10.18 -14.44 -5.19
CA TYR A 115 -10.15 -13.99 -3.79
C TYR A 115 -8.94 -13.10 -3.50
N LEU A 116 -7.75 -13.48 -3.96
CA LEU A 116 -6.56 -12.64 -3.78
C LEU A 116 -6.67 -11.32 -4.54
N SER A 117 -7.22 -11.29 -5.75
CA SER A 117 -7.53 -10.03 -6.44
C SER A 117 -8.47 -9.14 -5.63
N SER A 118 -9.47 -9.71 -4.97
CA SER A 118 -10.38 -8.97 -4.08
C SER A 118 -9.65 -8.41 -2.86
N ILE A 119 -8.79 -9.22 -2.22
CA ILE A 119 -7.91 -8.80 -1.13
C ILE A 119 -6.98 -7.66 -1.55
N LEU A 120 -6.40 -7.73 -2.75
CA LEU A 120 -5.56 -6.67 -3.30
C LEU A 120 -6.36 -5.38 -3.54
N ASN A 121 -7.63 -5.47 -3.93
CA ASN A 121 -8.49 -4.29 -4.04
C ASN A 121 -8.74 -3.65 -2.66
N TYR A 122 -8.87 -4.45 -1.60
CA TYR A 122 -8.97 -3.91 -0.23
C TYR A 122 -7.71 -3.17 0.17
N LEU A 123 -6.53 -3.72 -0.16
CA LEU A 123 -5.25 -3.04 0.06
C LEU A 123 -5.16 -1.72 -0.71
N CYS A 124 -5.50 -1.74 -2.00
CA CYS A 124 -5.56 -0.52 -2.82
C CYS A 124 -6.45 0.54 -2.15
N ASN A 125 -7.68 0.18 -1.78
CA ASN A 125 -8.62 1.13 -1.16
C ASN A 125 -8.06 1.78 0.13
N VAL A 126 -7.40 0.98 0.97
CA VAL A 126 -6.74 1.49 2.19
C VAL A 126 -5.64 2.49 1.81
N LEU A 127 -4.72 2.09 0.94
CA LEU A 127 -3.57 2.91 0.58
C LEU A 127 -3.98 4.18 -0.17
N GLU A 128 -4.88 4.08 -1.15
CA GLU A 128 -5.42 5.23 -1.91
C GLU A 128 -6.05 6.27 -0.98
N THR A 129 -6.71 5.82 0.11
CA THR A 129 -7.33 6.72 1.09
C THR A 129 -6.29 7.52 1.88
N TYR A 130 -5.16 6.90 2.21
CA TYR A 130 -4.11 7.55 3.02
C TYR A 130 -3.13 8.38 2.17
N CYS A 131 -2.80 7.93 0.96
CA CYS A 131 -1.88 8.66 0.07
C CYS A 131 -2.59 9.63 -0.88
N ASN A 132 -3.91 9.50 -1.05
CA ASN A 132 -4.72 10.28 -1.99
C ASN A 132 -4.19 10.20 -3.44
N GLN A 133 -3.60 9.06 -3.81
CA GLN A 133 -3.12 8.75 -5.14
C GLN A 133 -3.69 7.39 -5.57
N LYS A 134 -3.76 7.14 -6.88
CA LYS A 134 -4.14 5.82 -7.39
C LYS A 134 -3.05 4.79 -7.12
N VAL A 135 -3.45 3.60 -6.67
CA VAL A 135 -2.54 2.53 -6.26
C VAL A 135 -2.93 1.24 -6.97
N SER A 136 -1.93 0.54 -7.49
CA SER A 136 -2.05 -0.81 -8.03
C SER A 136 -1.30 -1.79 -7.15
N CYS A 137 -1.80 -3.02 -7.06
CA CYS A 137 -1.13 -4.09 -6.35
C CYS A 137 -1.09 -5.37 -7.18
N CYS A 138 -0.05 -6.19 -6.99
CA CYS A 138 0.02 -7.53 -7.55
C CYS A 138 0.75 -8.50 -6.63
N VAL A 139 0.42 -9.78 -6.77
CA VAL A 139 1.13 -10.87 -6.10
C VAL A 139 1.96 -11.60 -7.14
N LYS A 140 3.25 -11.74 -6.89
CA LYS A 140 4.17 -12.57 -7.67
C LYS A 140 4.59 -13.77 -6.83
N ILE A 141 4.44 -14.98 -7.33
CA ILE A 141 4.80 -16.20 -6.60
C ILE A 141 6.01 -16.88 -7.22
N VAL A 142 6.83 -17.51 -6.39
CA VAL A 142 7.94 -18.36 -6.84
C VAL A 142 7.35 -19.59 -7.53
N THR A 143 7.79 -19.88 -8.76
CA THR A 143 7.28 -21.02 -9.55
C THR A 143 7.95 -22.32 -9.15
N GLU A 144 9.27 -22.28 -8.98
CA GLU A 144 10.09 -23.41 -8.55
C GLU A 144 11.11 -22.90 -7.52
N PRO A 145 11.07 -23.40 -6.27
CA PRO A 145 12.13 -23.10 -5.33
C PRO A 145 13.42 -23.78 -5.80
N LYS A 146 14.46 -22.97 -6.05
CA LYS A 146 15.82 -23.42 -6.37
C LYS A 146 16.77 -22.93 -5.28
N ASP A 147 17.87 -23.64 -5.08
CA ASP A 147 18.88 -23.27 -4.08
C ASP A 147 19.67 -22.02 -4.46
N ARG A 148 19.79 -21.75 -5.77
CA ARG A 148 20.53 -20.60 -6.32
C ARG A 148 19.55 -19.50 -6.73
N ILE A 149 19.82 -18.28 -6.28
CA ILE A 149 18.98 -17.09 -6.53
C ILE A 149 18.85 -16.82 -8.04
N GLU A 150 19.90 -17.11 -8.80
CA GLU A 150 19.97 -16.94 -10.26
C GLU A 150 18.98 -17.84 -11.00
N ASP A 151 18.53 -18.93 -10.38
CA ASP A 151 17.64 -19.91 -10.99
C ASP A 151 16.19 -19.74 -10.50
N ILE A 152 15.92 -18.75 -9.64
CA ILE A 152 14.58 -18.48 -9.12
C ILE A 152 13.78 -17.65 -10.13
N TYR A 153 12.64 -18.21 -10.54
CA TYR A 153 11.65 -17.53 -11.36
C TYR A 153 10.37 -17.24 -10.57
N LEU A 154 9.78 -16.09 -10.89
CA LEU A 154 8.53 -15.59 -10.34
C LEU A 154 7.49 -15.55 -11.45
N ARG A 155 6.22 -15.73 -11.10
CA ARG A 155 5.09 -15.44 -11.99
C ARG A 155 4.10 -14.53 -11.30
N THR A 156 3.51 -13.59 -12.05
CA THR A 156 2.39 -12.81 -11.54
C THR A 156 1.19 -13.75 -11.33
N PHE A 157 0.77 -13.91 -10.09
CA PHE A 157 -0.34 -14.79 -9.73
C PHE A 157 -1.69 -14.10 -9.94
N CYS A 158 -1.82 -12.87 -9.43
CA CYS A 158 -3.02 -12.05 -9.54
C CYS A 158 -2.69 -10.55 -9.38
N ARG A 159 -3.65 -9.69 -9.74
CA ARG A 159 -3.54 -8.22 -9.67
C ARG A 159 -4.83 -7.62 -9.09
N SER A 160 -4.71 -6.43 -8.50
CA SER A 160 -5.86 -5.57 -8.24
C SER A 160 -6.51 -5.12 -9.55
N ASN A 161 -7.80 -4.80 -9.51
CA ASN A 161 -8.58 -4.37 -10.67
C ASN A 161 -8.11 -3.01 -11.23
N ASN A 162 -7.46 -2.19 -10.40
CA ASN A 162 -6.96 -0.86 -10.78
C ASN A 162 -5.65 -0.91 -11.61
N SER A 163 -5.11 -2.11 -11.89
CA SER A 163 -3.90 -2.27 -12.70
C SER A 163 -4.19 -2.12 -14.19
N GLU A 164 -3.44 -1.25 -14.87
CA GLU A 164 -3.54 -1.07 -16.32
C GLU A 164 -3.21 -2.35 -17.10
N THR A 165 -4.01 -2.64 -18.12
CA THR A 165 -3.93 -3.86 -18.94
C THR A 165 -2.67 -3.95 -19.79
N THR A 166 -2.02 -2.83 -20.10
CA THR A 166 -0.77 -2.77 -20.87
C THR A 166 0.42 -3.39 -20.13
N ARG A 167 0.40 -3.37 -18.80
CA ARG A 167 1.46 -3.93 -17.93
C ARG A 167 1.59 -5.44 -18.07
N GLY A 168 0.49 -6.14 -18.35
CA GLY A 168 0.49 -7.59 -18.55
C GLY A 168 1.22 -8.05 -19.82
N LYS A 169 1.50 -7.14 -20.76
CA LYS A 169 2.14 -7.49 -22.04
C LYS A 169 3.60 -7.91 -21.91
N TYR A 170 4.30 -7.42 -20.88
CA TYR A 170 5.72 -7.72 -20.63
C TYR A 170 5.92 -8.81 -19.57
N GLU A 171 4.84 -9.39 -19.06
CA GLU A 171 4.84 -10.47 -18.07
C GLU A 171 4.43 -11.81 -18.70
N THR A 172 5.02 -12.13 -19.85
CA THR A 172 4.84 -13.43 -20.52
C THR A 172 5.54 -14.52 -19.70
N ASP A 173 4.78 -14.99 -18.71
CA ASP A 173 4.90 -16.16 -17.83
C ASP A 173 5.97 -16.19 -16.73
N LEU A 174 7.23 -15.83 -17.00
CA LEU A 174 8.32 -15.98 -16.01
C LEU A 174 9.19 -14.73 -15.89
N ILE A 175 9.39 -14.30 -14.64
CA ILE A 175 10.18 -13.14 -14.22
C ILE A 175 11.37 -13.66 -13.43
N LYS A 176 12.59 -13.40 -13.91
CA LYS A 176 13.79 -13.87 -13.21
C LYS A 176 14.10 -12.97 -12.02
N LEU A 177 14.24 -13.56 -10.81
CA LEU A 177 14.39 -12.78 -9.58
C LEU A 177 15.63 -11.88 -9.63
N CYS A 178 16.77 -12.42 -10.04
CA CYS A 178 18.05 -11.70 -10.08
C CYS A 178 18.11 -10.55 -11.12
N GLU A 179 17.15 -10.48 -12.04
CA GLU A 179 17.05 -9.41 -13.06
C GLU A 179 16.17 -8.25 -12.59
N ASN A 180 15.66 -8.30 -11.36
CA ASN A 180 14.75 -7.31 -10.80
C ASN A 180 15.32 -6.81 -9.47
N THR A 181 15.66 -5.52 -9.43
CA THR A 181 16.38 -4.93 -8.29
C THR A 181 15.55 -4.95 -7.02
N ASP A 182 14.25 -4.72 -7.16
CA ASP A 182 13.28 -4.73 -6.07
C ASP A 182 13.20 -6.07 -5.34
N PHE A 183 13.24 -7.20 -6.06
CA PHE A 183 13.28 -8.53 -5.42
C PHE A 183 14.68 -8.87 -4.89
N LEU A 184 15.72 -8.57 -5.68
CA LEU A 184 17.09 -8.92 -5.33
C LEU A 184 17.54 -8.24 -4.04
N GLU A 185 17.22 -6.96 -3.83
CA GLU A 185 17.59 -6.25 -2.61
C GLU A 185 16.90 -6.78 -1.35
N ILE A 186 15.73 -7.41 -1.49
CA ILE A 186 15.02 -8.03 -0.36
C ILE A 186 15.70 -9.34 0.05
N VAL A 187 16.01 -10.21 -0.93
CA VAL A 187 16.55 -11.56 -0.66
C VAL A 187 18.06 -11.58 -0.48
N ASN A 188 18.77 -10.57 -1.02
CA ASN A 188 20.21 -10.42 -0.93
C ASN A 188 20.56 -8.96 -0.53
N PRO A 189 20.37 -8.60 0.75
CA PRO A 189 20.55 -7.23 1.22
C PRO A 189 22.01 -6.79 1.08
N VAL A 190 22.25 -5.79 0.25
CA VAL A 190 23.55 -5.13 0.12
C VAL A 190 23.83 -4.41 1.46
N ASN A 191 24.95 -4.74 2.11
CA ASN A 191 25.40 -4.22 3.42
C ASN A 191 24.78 -4.86 4.68
N GLY A 192 24.08 -6.00 4.57
CA GLY A 192 23.63 -6.76 5.75
C GLY A 192 22.49 -6.13 6.55
N LEU A 193 22.00 -4.95 6.14
CA LEU A 193 20.84 -4.28 6.73
C LEU A 193 19.60 -4.55 5.85
N SER A 194 18.84 -5.60 6.16
CA SER A 194 17.57 -5.87 5.48
C SER A 194 16.45 -5.08 6.12
N MET A 195 15.87 -4.10 5.41
CA MET A 195 14.56 -3.55 5.78
C MET A 195 13.42 -4.57 5.58
N ASN A 196 13.74 -5.75 5.04
CA ASN A 196 12.80 -6.80 4.71
C ASN A 196 11.63 -6.28 3.86
N CYS A 197 11.97 -5.36 2.96
CA CYS A 197 11.13 -4.74 1.94
C CYS A 197 12.02 -3.91 1.02
N PHE A 198 11.55 -3.67 -0.20
CA PHE A 198 12.08 -2.65 -1.09
C PHE A 198 11.07 -1.51 -1.15
N TYR A 199 11.51 -0.28 -0.92
CA TYR A 199 10.64 0.89 -0.89
C TYR A 199 11.33 2.06 -1.57
N GLN A 200 10.64 2.70 -2.51
CA GLN A 200 11.07 3.94 -3.13
C GLN A 200 9.85 4.84 -3.36
N GLN A 201 9.82 6.03 -2.77
CA GLN A 201 8.83 7.07 -3.09
C GLN A 201 8.94 7.51 -4.55
N ASN A 202 10.19 7.67 -5.03
CA ASN A 202 10.48 8.09 -6.38
C ASN A 202 11.58 7.22 -6.99
N LEU A 203 11.15 6.21 -7.74
CA LEU A 203 12.03 5.24 -8.38
C LEU A 203 12.89 5.86 -9.49
N LEU A 204 12.43 6.93 -10.13
CA LEU A 204 13.22 7.67 -11.13
C LEU A 204 14.40 8.38 -10.47
N GLU A 205 14.20 9.00 -9.30
CA GLU A 205 15.29 9.58 -8.53
C GLU A 205 16.25 8.52 -8.01
N TYR A 206 15.74 7.39 -7.56
CA TYR A 206 16.56 6.25 -7.13
C TYR A 206 17.41 5.70 -8.28
N ASP A 207 16.86 5.49 -9.48
CA ASP A 207 17.63 5.08 -10.66
C ASP A 207 18.72 6.11 -11.02
N LYS A 208 18.40 7.41 -10.96
CA LYS A 208 19.39 8.48 -11.15
C LYS A 208 20.52 8.42 -10.12
N LYS A 209 20.24 8.06 -8.86
CA LYS A 209 21.27 7.87 -7.82
C LYS A 209 22.16 6.67 -8.15
N LEU A 210 21.57 5.52 -8.48
CA LEU A 210 22.32 4.33 -8.90
C LEU A 210 23.25 4.59 -10.09
N ARG A 211 22.79 5.37 -11.08
CA ARG A 211 23.60 5.73 -12.26
C ARG A 211 24.85 6.52 -11.93
N LYS A 212 24.82 7.34 -10.88
CA LYS A 212 26.02 8.05 -10.40
C LYS A 212 27.08 7.09 -9.85
N GLU A 213 26.68 5.90 -9.45
CA GLU A 213 27.55 4.83 -8.94
C GLU A 213 27.88 3.77 -10.02
N GLY A 214 27.55 4.04 -11.29
CA GLY A 214 27.76 3.08 -12.38
C GLY A 214 26.78 1.89 -12.39
N LYS A 215 25.71 1.96 -11.59
CA LYS A 215 24.63 0.96 -11.53
C LYS A 215 23.35 1.51 -12.17
N TYR A 216 22.30 0.70 -12.28
CA TYR A 216 20.97 1.15 -12.70
C TYR A 216 19.91 0.22 -12.11
N TYR A 217 18.68 0.74 -11.97
CA TYR A 217 17.55 -0.06 -11.54
C TYR A 217 17.15 -1.02 -12.66
N LYS A 218 17.19 -2.31 -12.34
CA LYS A 218 16.82 -3.41 -13.23
C LYS A 218 15.39 -3.86 -12.99
N ASN A 219 14.66 -4.06 -14.08
CA ASN A 219 13.31 -4.62 -14.09
C ASN A 219 13.10 -5.45 -15.37
N SER A 220 12.30 -6.51 -15.30
CA SER A 220 11.95 -7.32 -16.48
C SER A 220 11.14 -6.52 -17.52
N ASN A 221 10.44 -5.47 -17.10
CA ASN A 221 9.84 -4.51 -18.03
C ASN A 221 10.86 -3.39 -18.33
N PRO A 222 11.38 -3.28 -19.58
CA PRO A 222 12.34 -2.24 -19.93
C PRO A 222 11.74 -0.82 -19.90
N ASN A 223 10.41 -0.70 -19.95
CA ASN A 223 9.67 0.56 -19.96
C ASN A 223 8.99 0.85 -18.62
N TRP A 224 9.51 0.28 -17.52
CA TRP A 224 8.92 0.39 -16.17
C TRP A 224 8.63 1.84 -15.75
N GLN A 225 9.39 2.82 -16.26
CA GLN A 225 9.23 4.25 -15.94
C GLN A 225 7.85 4.80 -16.34
N ASN A 226 7.22 4.21 -17.35
CA ASN A 226 5.89 4.61 -17.81
C ASN A 226 4.77 4.03 -16.93
N ASP A 227 5.11 3.00 -16.17
CA ASP A 227 4.14 2.19 -15.45
C ASP A 227 4.03 2.59 -13.98
N TYR A 228 5.13 2.98 -13.33
CA TYR A 228 5.12 3.41 -11.93
C TYR A 228 6.34 4.27 -11.54
N ILE A 229 6.14 5.09 -10.50
CA ILE A 229 7.14 5.96 -9.88
C ILE A 229 7.32 5.61 -8.42
N GLY A 230 6.23 5.51 -7.64
CA GLY A 230 6.27 5.07 -6.25
C GLY A 230 6.09 3.55 -6.16
N THR A 231 6.88 2.88 -5.31
CA THR A 231 6.82 1.42 -5.15
C THR A 231 7.12 0.98 -3.72
N ILE A 232 6.37 -0.03 -3.27
CA ILE A 232 6.59 -0.82 -2.06
C ILE A 232 6.52 -2.29 -2.49
N VAL A 233 7.58 -3.05 -2.22
CA VAL A 233 7.62 -4.50 -2.42
C VAL A 233 7.97 -5.15 -1.10
N VAL A 234 7.14 -6.08 -0.65
CA VAL A 234 7.40 -6.86 0.56
C VAL A 234 7.41 -8.35 0.23
N PRO A 235 8.27 -9.15 0.88
CA PRO A 235 8.23 -10.59 0.72
C PRO A 235 6.97 -11.17 1.39
N ILE A 236 6.37 -12.15 0.73
CA ILE A 236 5.35 -13.01 1.31
C ILE A 236 6.11 -14.21 1.90
N GLN A 237 6.27 -14.20 3.21
CA GLN A 237 7.21 -15.11 3.87
C GLN A 237 6.81 -15.46 5.30
N ILE A 238 7.45 -16.49 5.84
CA ILE A 238 7.41 -16.85 7.26
C ILE A 238 8.81 -17.25 7.72
N GLU A 239 9.12 -17.07 9.00
CA GLU A 239 10.34 -17.64 9.57
C GLU A 239 10.25 -19.19 9.55
N GLN A 240 11.30 -19.85 9.07
CA GLN A 240 11.31 -21.30 8.88
C GLN A 240 11.07 -22.07 10.18
N ASN A 241 11.53 -21.58 11.34
CA ASN A 241 11.28 -22.21 12.62
C ASN A 241 9.79 -22.27 13.03
N LYS A 242 8.90 -21.57 12.31
CA LYS A 242 7.44 -21.64 12.49
C LYS A 242 6.80 -22.71 11.61
N LEU A 243 7.51 -23.19 10.58
CA LEU A 243 7.04 -24.27 9.72
C LEU A 243 7.22 -25.62 10.42
N TYR A 244 6.21 -26.48 10.28
CA TYR A 244 6.26 -27.83 10.84
C TYR A 244 7.44 -28.61 10.23
N GLY A 245 8.34 -29.10 11.09
CA GLY A 245 9.49 -29.91 10.68
C GLY A 245 10.79 -29.14 10.39
N SER A 246 10.80 -27.80 10.43
CA SER A 246 12.06 -27.04 10.29
C SER A 246 12.59 -26.56 11.65
N LYS A 247 13.91 -26.67 11.83
CA LYS A 247 14.64 -26.20 13.02
C LYS A 247 15.50 -24.96 12.74
N LEU A 248 15.47 -24.44 11.52
CA LEU A 248 16.31 -23.33 11.08
C LEU A 248 15.77 -22.01 11.64
N LYS A 249 16.54 -21.37 12.54
CA LYS A 249 16.23 -20.05 13.11
C LYS A 249 16.82 -18.96 12.23
N ASN A 250 16.16 -17.80 12.18
CA ASN A 250 16.60 -16.62 11.42
C ASN A 250 16.71 -16.85 9.89
N VAL A 251 16.05 -17.89 9.38
CA VAL A 251 15.93 -18.16 7.94
C VAL A 251 14.47 -17.98 7.57
N TYR A 252 14.19 -17.20 6.53
CA TYR A 252 12.82 -16.98 6.04
C TYR A 252 12.53 -17.90 4.86
N HIS A 253 11.33 -18.46 4.85
CA HIS A 253 10.75 -19.13 3.69
C HIS A 253 9.93 -18.13 2.90
N VAL A 254 10.44 -17.69 1.76
CA VAL A 254 9.78 -16.74 0.84
C VAL A 254 9.03 -17.53 -0.23
N ILE A 255 7.71 -17.34 -0.33
CA ILE A 255 6.87 -17.99 -1.35
C ILE A 255 6.51 -17.03 -2.50
N GLY A 256 6.79 -15.74 -2.34
CA GLY A 256 6.48 -14.72 -3.31
C GLY A 256 6.72 -13.31 -2.79
N PHE A 257 6.21 -12.33 -3.54
CA PHE A 257 6.30 -10.91 -3.24
C PHE A 257 4.95 -10.25 -3.48
N LEU A 258 4.58 -9.36 -2.56
CA LEU A 258 3.46 -8.44 -2.72
C LEU A 258 4.03 -7.10 -3.18
N CYS A 259 3.71 -6.72 -4.42
CA CYS A 259 4.14 -5.48 -5.03
C CYS A 259 2.99 -4.48 -5.01
N VAL A 260 3.28 -3.26 -4.59
CA VAL A 260 2.37 -2.13 -4.53
C VAL A 260 3.03 -0.96 -5.23
N ASP A 261 2.32 -0.32 -6.13
CA ASP A 261 2.90 0.71 -6.98
C ASP A 261 1.91 1.84 -7.30
N SER A 262 2.46 3.00 -7.67
CA SER A 262 1.70 4.17 -8.10
C SER A 262 2.46 4.94 -9.18
N LYS A 263 1.74 5.59 -10.10
CA LYS A 263 2.31 6.51 -11.09
C LYS A 263 2.68 7.88 -10.53
N SER A 264 2.42 8.14 -9.25
CA SER A 264 2.72 9.43 -8.61
C SER A 264 3.91 9.30 -7.66
N ASP A 265 4.82 10.29 -7.70
CA ASP A 265 5.88 10.51 -6.71
C ASP A 265 5.37 11.09 -5.38
N SER A 266 4.10 11.48 -5.34
CA SER A 266 3.41 11.95 -4.15
C SER A 266 2.69 10.80 -3.43
N ALA A 267 2.71 9.60 -4.01
CA ALA A 267 2.31 8.37 -3.33
C ALA A 267 3.43 7.92 -2.38
N PHE A 268 3.04 7.32 -1.25
CA PHE A 268 3.98 6.73 -0.28
C PHE A 268 5.08 7.69 0.16
N LEU A 269 4.71 8.84 0.74
CA LEU A 269 5.71 9.84 1.18
C LEU A 269 6.68 9.28 2.23
N ASP A 270 7.96 9.66 2.16
CA ASP A 270 9.02 9.20 3.05
C ASP A 270 8.70 9.35 4.55
N ARG A 271 8.10 10.49 4.93
CA ARG A 271 7.64 10.75 6.31
C ARG A 271 6.61 9.75 6.83
N GLN A 272 5.98 8.99 5.95
CA GLN A 272 4.94 8.00 6.21
C GLN A 272 5.34 6.60 5.72
N ALA A 273 6.57 6.40 5.22
CA ALA A 273 7.01 5.14 4.62
C ALA A 273 6.74 3.94 5.52
N LYS A 274 7.12 4.02 6.81
CA LYS A 274 6.90 2.96 7.79
C LYS A 274 5.43 2.57 7.91
N PHE A 275 4.53 3.55 7.96
CA PHE A 275 3.09 3.30 8.06
C PHE A 275 2.57 2.53 6.83
N TYR A 276 2.95 2.93 5.62
CA TYR A 276 2.55 2.21 4.41
C TYR A 276 3.16 0.81 4.35
N ILE A 277 4.44 0.67 4.68
CA ILE A 277 5.14 -0.62 4.69
C ILE A 277 4.47 -1.59 5.67
N ASP A 278 4.11 -1.14 6.89
CA ASP A 278 3.47 -1.99 7.90
C ASP A 278 2.07 -2.45 7.44
N ILE A 279 1.30 -1.58 6.76
CA ILE A 279 0.03 -1.98 6.13
C ILE A 279 0.27 -3.08 5.09
N VAL A 280 1.21 -2.87 4.16
CA VAL A 280 1.48 -3.84 3.09
C VAL A 280 1.98 -5.18 3.67
N LYS A 281 2.83 -5.15 4.71
CA LYS A 281 3.28 -6.35 5.43
C LYS A 281 2.11 -7.10 6.07
N SER A 282 1.16 -6.39 6.71
CA SER A 282 -0.01 -7.05 7.32
C SER A 282 -0.87 -7.82 6.31
N PHE A 283 -0.97 -7.33 5.08
CA PHE A 283 -1.64 -8.05 3.99
C PHE A 283 -0.79 -9.22 3.49
N ALA A 284 0.52 -9.04 3.33
CA ALA A 284 1.44 -10.11 2.93
C ALA A 284 1.41 -11.30 3.91
N ASP A 285 1.29 -11.05 5.21
CA ASP A 285 1.20 -12.09 6.24
C ASP A 285 -0.06 -12.96 6.07
N ILE A 286 -1.21 -12.34 5.77
CA ILE A 286 -2.46 -13.08 5.52
C ILE A 286 -2.39 -13.82 4.17
N ILE A 287 -1.85 -13.17 3.14
CA ILE A 287 -1.65 -13.79 1.82
C ILE A 287 -0.70 -15.00 1.93
N PHE A 288 0.29 -14.98 2.82
CA PHE A 288 1.16 -16.13 3.09
C PHE A 288 0.33 -17.34 3.52
N MET A 289 -0.60 -17.17 4.46
CA MET A 289 -1.46 -18.24 4.95
C MET A 289 -2.31 -18.85 3.83
N LEU A 290 -2.91 -17.99 2.99
CA LEU A 290 -3.74 -18.41 1.87
C LEU A 290 -2.93 -19.14 0.80
N LEU A 291 -1.80 -18.58 0.36
CA LEU A 291 -0.96 -19.21 -0.65
C LEU A 291 -0.33 -20.51 -0.17
N SER A 292 0.01 -20.61 1.12
CA SER A 292 0.49 -21.87 1.72
C SER A 292 -0.57 -22.95 1.67
N GLN A 293 -1.83 -22.60 1.99
CA GLN A 293 -2.96 -23.52 1.87
C GLN A 293 -3.20 -23.93 0.42
N TYR A 294 -3.21 -22.99 -0.51
CA TYR A 294 -3.31 -23.25 -1.94
C TYR A 294 -2.25 -24.25 -2.41
N GLN A 295 -0.97 -24.03 -2.07
CA GLN A 295 0.13 -24.92 -2.44
C GLN A 295 -0.04 -26.33 -1.85
N HIS A 296 -0.54 -26.43 -0.62
CA HIS A 296 -0.82 -27.71 0.04
C HIS A 296 -1.88 -28.52 -0.71
N TYR A 297 -3.03 -27.90 -1.03
CA TYR A 297 -4.11 -28.60 -1.73
C TYR A 297 -3.76 -28.89 -3.19
N LEU A 298 -3.04 -27.98 -3.86
CA LEU A 298 -2.54 -28.23 -5.21
C LEU A 298 -1.68 -29.50 -5.27
N LYS A 299 -0.77 -29.69 -4.30
CA LYS A 299 0.05 -30.91 -4.20
C LYS A 299 -0.78 -32.17 -3.97
N LYS A 300 -1.81 -32.11 -3.11
CA LYS A 300 -2.72 -33.23 -2.87
C LYS A 300 -3.49 -33.65 -4.11
N ILE A 301 -4.06 -32.69 -4.84
CA ILE A 301 -4.82 -32.95 -6.07
C ILE A 301 -3.90 -33.58 -7.14
N ILE A 302 -2.68 -33.06 -7.30
CA ILE A 302 -1.71 -33.63 -8.25
C ILE A 302 -1.36 -35.07 -7.86
N HIS A 303 -1.12 -35.34 -6.58
CA HIS A 303 -0.77 -36.68 -6.11
C HIS A 303 -1.92 -37.70 -6.25
N ASN A 304 -3.17 -37.27 -6.06
CA ASN A 304 -4.35 -38.14 -6.21
C ASN A 304 -4.68 -38.47 -7.68
N ASN A 305 -4.15 -37.70 -8.63
CA ASN A 305 -4.40 -37.87 -10.08
C ASN A 305 -3.27 -38.66 -10.80
N ILE A 306 -2.26 -39.12 -10.06
CA ILE A 306 -1.16 -39.98 -10.54
C ILE A 306 -1.38 -41.38 -9.97
#